data_AF-X1Q0I4-F1
#
_entry.id   AF-X1Q0I4-F1
#
_cell.length_a   1.000
_cell.length_b   1.000
_cell.length_c   1.000
_cell.angle_alpha   90.00
_cell.angle_beta   90.00
_cell.angle_gamma   90.00
#
_symmetry.space_group_name_H-M   'P 1'
#
loop_
_entity.id
_entity.type
_entity.pdbx_description
1 polymer ?
#
loop_
_entity_poly.entity_id
_entity_poly.type
_entity_poly.pdbx_seq_one_letter_code
_entity_poly.pdbx_strand_id
1 'polypeptide(L)'
;MYGRALALYQLGQRVEAEEALSEAMEFLPLVAEELVKGRHRKPKDLHPGYVTHGGADQAYYYWIEQGPHWKNTPGALEFVRECLNRQ
;
A
#
# COMPACT_ATOMS: atom_id res chain seq x y z
N MET A 1 6.80 6.01 -2.11
CA MET A 1 7.37 5.26 -0.97
C MET A 1 7.01 3.78 -1.06
N TYR A 2 5.74 3.39 -1.09
CA TYR A 2 5.32 1.98 -1.25
C TYR A 2 5.92 1.24 -2.46
N GLY A 3 6.09 1.90 -3.62
CA GLY A 3 6.73 1.27 -4.78
C GLY A 3 8.19 0.84 -4.52
N ARG A 4 8.93 1.57 -3.68
CA ARG A 4 10.29 1.19 -3.26
C ARG A 4 10.24 -0.07 -2.40
N ALA A 5 9.31 -0.14 -1.44
CA ALA A 5 9.13 -1.32 -0.60
C ALA A 5 8.82 -2.57 -1.44
N LEU A 6 7.92 -2.45 -2.43
CA LEU A 6 7.61 -3.56 -3.34
C LEU A 6 8.83 -3.99 -4.16
N ALA A 7 9.59 -3.05 -4.71
CA ALA A 7 10.78 -3.35 -5.50
C ALA A 7 11.84 -4.08 -4.67
N LEU A 8 12.12 -3.60 -3.44
CA LEU A 8 13.05 -4.25 -2.52
C LEU A 8 12.58 -5.67 -2.14
N TYR A 9 11.28 -5.83 -1.90
CA TYR A 9 10.68 -7.14 -1.65
C TYR A 9 10.87 -8.10 -2.83
N GLN A 10 10.63 -7.63 -4.06
CA GLN A 10 10.85 -8.40 -5.28
C GLN A 10 12.32 -8.80 -5.50
N LEU A 11 13.26 -7.98 -5.03
CA LEU A 11 14.69 -8.28 -5.05
C LEU A 11 15.15 -9.22 -3.92
N GLY A 12 14.24 -9.64 -3.03
CA GLY A 12 14.57 -10.47 -1.86
C GLY A 12 15.27 -9.70 -0.73
N GLN A 13 15.35 -8.37 -0.82
CA GLN A 13 15.96 -7.50 0.20
C GLN A 13 14.95 -7.20 1.31
N ARG A 14 14.68 -8.22 2.13
CA ARG A 14 13.53 -8.20 3.05
C ARG A 14 13.67 -7.16 4.17
N VAL A 15 14.86 -6.95 4.72
CA VAL A 15 15.07 -5.97 5.81
C VAL A 15 14.82 -4.55 5.30
N GLU A 16 15.42 -4.21 4.17
CA GLU A 16 15.27 -2.89 3.54
C GLU A 16 13.83 -2.67 3.05
N ALA A 17 13.15 -3.73 2.60
CA ALA A 17 11.73 -3.67 2.26
C ALA A 17 10.86 -3.38 3.48
N GLU A 18 11.16 -3.98 4.64
CA GLU A 18 10.45 -3.71 5.91
C GLU A 18 10.63 -2.26 6.36
N GLU A 19 11.87 -1.76 6.34
CA GLU A 19 12.17 -0.35 6.67
C GLU A 19 11.43 0.61 5.73
N ALA A 20 11.55 0.40 4.41
CA ALA A 20 10.89 1.23 3.42
C ALA A 20 9.36 1.16 3.51
N LEU A 21 8.81 0.00 3.91
CA LEU A 21 7.38 -0.15 4.13
C LEU A 21 6.95 0.56 5.41
N SER A 22 7.72 0.49 6.50
CA SER A 22 7.44 1.20 7.75
C SER A 22 7.35 2.71 7.52
N GLU A 23 8.35 3.29 6.85
CA GLU A 23 8.34 4.72 6.48
C GLU A 23 7.10 5.09 5.63
N ALA A 24 6.73 4.20 4.69
CA ALA A 24 5.57 4.43 3.83
C ALA A 24 4.24 4.35 4.60
N MET A 25 4.15 3.45 5.58
CA MET A 25 2.98 3.29 6.46
C MET A 25 2.85 4.45 7.44
N GLU A 26 3.95 4.98 7.97
CA GLU A 26 3.93 6.18 8.82
C GLU A 26 3.39 7.40 8.07
N PHE A 27 3.78 7.55 6.79
CA PHE A 27 3.37 8.71 5.99
C PHE A 27 1.97 8.58 5.38
N LEU A 28 1.58 7.38 4.96
CA LEU A 28 0.32 7.10 4.28
C LEU A 28 -0.28 5.77 4.79
N PRO A 29 -0.77 5.72 6.05
CA PRO A 29 -1.23 4.49 6.68
C PRO A 29 -2.42 3.86 5.96
N LEU A 30 -3.35 4.68 5.45
CA LEU A 30 -4.54 4.20 4.74
C LEU A 30 -4.22 3.44 3.46
N VAL A 31 -3.05 3.66 2.85
CA VAL A 31 -2.61 2.91 1.67
C VAL A 31 -2.33 1.45 2.02
N ALA A 32 -1.64 1.18 3.13
CA ALA A 32 -1.37 -0.19 3.57
C ALA A 32 -2.66 -0.91 3.94
N GLU A 33 -3.56 -0.24 4.68
CA GLU A 33 -4.89 -0.79 4.96
C GLU A 33 -5.65 -1.10 3.68
N GLU A 34 -5.65 -0.17 2.71
CA GLU A 34 -6.34 -0.37 1.45
C GLU A 34 -5.74 -1.53 0.65
N LEU A 35 -4.42 -1.74 0.65
CA LEU A 35 -3.77 -2.85 -0.05
C LEU A 35 -4.24 -4.22 0.45
N VAL A 36 -4.42 -4.38 1.77
CA VAL A 36 -4.73 -5.69 2.38
C VAL A 36 -6.22 -6.01 2.43
N LYS A 37 -7.10 -5.04 2.14
CA LYS A 37 -8.56 -5.24 2.12
C LYS A 37 -8.97 -6.34 1.15
N GLY A 38 -9.97 -7.13 1.55
CA GLY A 38 -10.60 -8.10 0.64
C GLY A 38 -11.51 -7.46 -0.41
N ARG A 39 -11.97 -6.23 -0.18
CA ARG A 39 -12.82 -5.48 -1.10
C ARG A 39 -12.53 -3.99 -1.04
N HIS A 40 -12.22 -3.40 -2.18
CA HIS A 40 -11.85 -1.99 -2.34
C HIS A 40 -13.06 -1.22 -2.88
N ARG A 41 -13.82 -0.60 -1.99
CA ARG A 41 -15.00 0.17 -2.39
C ARG A 41 -14.57 1.60 -2.70
N LYS A 42 -15.00 2.11 -3.85
CA LYS A 42 -14.83 3.53 -4.20
C LYS A 42 -15.35 4.42 -3.06
N PRO A 43 -14.51 5.32 -2.51
CA PRO A 43 -14.94 6.31 -1.51
C PRO A 43 -16.07 7.19 -2.03
N LYS A 44 -16.97 7.61 -1.12
CA LYS A 44 -18.11 8.48 -1.47
C LYS A 44 -17.65 9.86 -1.92
N ASP A 45 -16.57 10.37 -1.32
CA ASP A 45 -16.05 11.71 -1.54
C ASP A 45 -15.01 11.77 -2.67
N LEU A 46 -15.00 10.78 -3.57
CA LEU A 46 -14.07 10.75 -4.70
C LEU A 46 -14.44 11.85 -5.70
N HIS A 47 -13.78 13.01 -5.59
CA HIS A 47 -14.00 14.14 -6.49
C HIS A 47 -13.03 14.09 -7.67
N PRO A 48 -13.52 14.12 -8.93
CA PRO A 48 -12.64 14.21 -10.09
C PRO A 48 -11.74 15.46 -10.00
N GLY A 49 -10.44 15.29 -10.24
CA GLY A 49 -9.46 16.38 -10.22
C GLY A 49 -8.90 16.75 -8.83
N TYR A 50 -9.38 16.13 -7.75
CA TYR A 50 -8.86 16.33 -6.40
C TYR A 50 -8.51 15.01 -5.75
N VAL A 51 -7.47 15.03 -4.94
CA VAL A 51 -7.06 13.92 -4.07
C VAL A 51 -6.72 14.51 -2.71
N THR A 52 -7.33 13.96 -1.66
CA THR A 52 -7.02 14.30 -0.28
C THR A 52 -5.71 13.62 0.08
N HIS A 53 -4.69 14.42 0.38
CA HIS A 53 -3.41 13.87 0.83
C HIS A 53 -3.60 13.11 2.15
N GLY A 54 -3.15 11.85 2.20
CA GLY A 54 -3.38 10.93 3.32
C GLY A 54 -4.80 10.37 3.40
N GLY A 55 -5.70 10.72 2.48
CA GLY A 55 -7.10 10.36 2.51
C GLY A 55 -7.41 8.98 1.91
N ALA A 56 -8.65 8.54 2.13
CA ALA A 56 -9.16 7.26 1.60
C ALA A 56 -9.26 7.25 0.07
N ASP A 57 -9.46 8.42 -0.55
CA ASP A 57 -9.43 8.62 -2.00
C ASP A 57 -8.02 8.36 -2.57
N GLN A 58 -6.98 8.90 -1.93
CA GLN A 58 -5.59 8.62 -2.30
C GLN A 58 -5.26 7.14 -2.15
N ALA A 59 -5.65 6.52 -1.04
CA ALA A 59 -5.42 5.10 -0.81
C ALA A 59 -6.12 4.23 -1.87
N TYR A 60 -7.37 4.56 -2.20
CA TYR A 60 -8.14 3.88 -3.24
C TYR A 60 -7.51 4.04 -4.63
N TYR A 61 -7.08 5.24 -5.01
CA TYR A 61 -6.38 5.46 -6.28
C TYR A 61 -5.06 4.72 -6.34
N TYR A 62 -4.27 4.76 -5.25
CA TYR A 62 -3.05 3.98 -5.17
C TYR A 62 -3.34 2.49 -5.40
N TRP A 63 -4.37 1.94 -4.77
CA TRP A 63 -4.75 0.55 -5.00
C TRP A 63 -5.16 0.27 -6.46
N ILE A 64 -5.93 1.15 -7.10
CA ILE A 64 -6.30 0.97 -8.52
C ILE A 64 -5.06 0.86 -9.39
N GLU A 65 -4.13 1.79 -9.22
CA GLU A 65 -2.95 1.91 -10.10
C GLU A 65 -1.88 0.87 -9.77
N GLN A 66 -1.60 0.66 -8.48
CA GLN A 66 -0.45 -0.09 -8.02
C GLN A 66 -0.83 -1.46 -7.44
N GLY A 67 -2.05 -1.64 -6.94
CA GLY A 67 -2.54 -2.88 -6.34
C GLY A 67 -2.35 -4.14 -7.21
N PRO A 68 -2.50 -4.09 -8.55
CA PRO A 68 -2.17 -5.22 -9.41
C PRO A 68 -0.71 -5.71 -9.27
N HIS A 69 0.26 -4.81 -9.10
CA HIS A 69 1.66 -5.19 -8.93
C HIS A 69 1.90 -5.93 -7.60
N TRP A 70 1.23 -5.51 -6.53
CA TRP A 70 1.25 -6.21 -5.25
C TRP A 70 0.61 -7.59 -5.35
N LYS A 71 -0.55 -7.69 -6.02
CA LYS A 71 -1.25 -8.97 -6.24
C LYS A 71 -0.44 -9.95 -7.08
N ASN A 72 0.29 -9.45 -8.07
CA ASN A 72 1.10 -10.25 -8.97
C ASN A 72 2.47 -10.62 -8.36
N THR A 73 2.82 -10.09 -7.20
CA THR A 73 4.05 -10.44 -6.49
C THR A 73 3.72 -11.46 -5.39
N PRO A 74 4.16 -12.73 -5.52
CA PRO A 74 3.86 -13.77 -4.53
C PRO A 74 4.28 -13.34 -3.12
N GLY A 75 3.37 -13.47 -2.16
CA GLY A 75 3.63 -13.14 -0.74
C GLY A 75 3.64 -11.65 -0.40
N ALA A 76 3.62 -10.72 -1.36
CA ALA A 76 3.76 -9.30 -1.06
C ALA A 76 2.61 -8.71 -0.24
N LEU A 77 1.36 -9.16 -0.47
CA LEU A 77 0.23 -8.72 0.36
C LEU A 77 0.27 -9.31 1.77
N GLU A 78 0.80 -10.53 1.93
CA GLU A 78 0.99 -11.12 3.26
C GLU A 78 2.09 -10.40 4.03
N PHE A 79 3.17 -10.07 3.34
CA PHE A 79 4.23 -9.21 3.87
C PHE A 79 3.69 -7.88 4.40
N VAL A 80 2.79 -7.20 3.67
CA VAL A 80 2.14 -5.98 4.16
C VAL A 80 1.30 -6.25 5.42
N ARG A 81 0.56 -7.36 5.49
CA ARG A 81 -0.21 -7.74 6.69
C ARG A 81 0.70 -8.01 7.90
N GLU A 82 1.79 -8.72 7.71
CA GLU A 82 2.78 -8.99 8.76
C GLU A 82 3.38 -7.69 9.32
N CYS A 83 3.67 -6.71 8.45
CA CYS A 83 4.16 -5.41 8.89
C CYS A 83 3.10 -4.58 9.62
N LEU A 84 1.84 -4.58 9.15
CA LEU A 84 0.74 -3.89 9.82
C LEU A 84 0.47 -4.43 11.23
N ASN A 85 0.55 -5.75 11.42
CA ASN A 85 0.31 -6.39 12.72
C ASN A 85 1.45 -6.17 13.73
N ARG A 86 2.61 -5.66 13.27
CA ARG A 86 3.80 -5.39 14.11
C ARG A 86 3.87 -3.94 14.61
N GLN A 87 3.05 -3.04 14.08
CA GLN A 87 2.87 -1.67 14.60
C GLN A 87 1.87 -1.65 15.76
#